data_AF-A0A960YX77-F1
#
_entry.id   AF-A0A960YX77-F1
#
_cell.length_a   1.000
_cell.length_b   1.000
_cell.length_c   1.000
_cell.angle_alpha   90.00
_cell.angle_beta   90.00
_cell.angle_gamma   90.00
#
_symmetry.space_group_name_H-M   'P 1'
#
loop_
_entity.id
_entity.type
_entity.pdbx_description
1 polymer ?
#
loop_
_entity_poly.entity_id
_entity_poly.type
_entity_poly.pdbx_seq_one_letter_code
_entity_poly.pdbx_strand_id
1 'polypeptide(L)'
;MDNSYSSDKFESQWKKIQEEEDKGLPKSVLKLLENLYSKAKEENNPSQIIKTLIHIVKNRSFIEEEGIVKAIAELEKEVKSSKFPTKPILHSVLAEIYWQYYQNNRYKFYNRTATEDFKQDDIRTWDLKKIVENCSMNYQKSLEDSEKSKNLSINIFDDILYQGHRSREFRPTLYDFLSHRAIDFYLNTQSGLPQPKDSFSLEYSDTGKKGPAAKEFVYLLEVDEFVKRKIETKDKESFLFQGIKIFQDLLNFRIQQANSKKTNSVAALIDADLKRLNYIHNNTNITDKNELYLRALELLEEKYKSNEASSRVNYYIAEFFSIRAMKYSPNISDDHKWDYRSAFEICSNVIKKFPKSDGAQDCRSLQQSIKSKYFSFEIEGFNVPGKPFYGLLNYRNFNDIYGKIFTYTEEDLNNVRNLYEESRKKKEYKDYIELLITYFNKKEALKSFQYSLPDDKDFHSHSTDIKFPTLPEGKYIYLLSPSKEFTFEKNAIKVNFFQNTNISFVQRELNKFSQFILMNRESGIPIEGADVDVIAQIYHSKSGKYKNENLGKLKTDAEGRFEIPRFSDEGRNYFINIKTE
;
A
#
# COMPACT_ATOMS: atom_id res chain seq x y z
N MET A 1 -38.45 -4.87 -18.01
CA MET A 1 -38.93 -5.96 -17.14
C MET A 1 -39.22 -5.34 -15.79
N ASP A 2 -40.42 -5.59 -15.28
CA ASP A 2 -41.00 -4.94 -14.11
C ASP A 2 -40.10 -4.96 -12.88
N ASN A 3 -40.17 -3.85 -12.14
CA ASN A 3 -39.47 -3.61 -10.87
C ASN A 3 -40.16 -4.38 -9.71
N SER A 4 -40.43 -5.69 -9.90
CA SER A 4 -41.26 -6.50 -8.99
C SER A 4 -40.51 -7.09 -7.79
N TYR A 5 -39.26 -6.68 -7.54
CA TYR A 5 -38.40 -7.18 -6.45
C TYR A 5 -38.06 -6.08 -5.43
N SER A 6 -39.03 -5.23 -5.06
CA SER A 6 -38.83 -4.19 -4.04
C SER A 6 -38.35 -4.78 -2.71
N SER A 7 -37.26 -4.21 -2.18
CA SER A 7 -36.63 -4.53 -0.89
C SER A 7 -37.54 -4.23 0.32
N ASP A 8 -38.51 -3.33 0.16
CA ASP A 8 -39.34 -2.81 1.26
C ASP A 8 -40.23 -3.90 1.88
N LYS A 9 -40.56 -4.94 1.11
CA LYS A 9 -41.47 -6.02 1.54
C LYS A 9 -40.88 -6.93 2.64
N PHE A 10 -39.56 -6.97 2.77
CA PHE A 10 -38.86 -7.83 3.72
C PHE A 10 -38.16 -7.06 4.86
N GLU A 11 -38.22 -5.72 4.84
CA GLU A 11 -37.52 -4.85 5.79
C GLU A 11 -37.93 -5.14 7.24
N SER A 12 -39.23 -5.32 7.49
CA SER A 12 -39.74 -5.62 8.84
C SER A 12 -39.20 -6.94 9.41
N GLN A 13 -38.98 -7.95 8.57
CA GLN A 13 -38.42 -9.24 8.98
C GLN A 13 -36.91 -9.11 9.23
N TRP A 14 -36.19 -8.39 8.38
CA TRP A 14 -34.77 -8.11 8.58
C TRP A 14 -34.50 -7.28 9.84
N LYS A 15 -35.35 -6.31 10.15
CA LYS A 15 -35.26 -5.54 11.40
C LYS A 15 -35.39 -6.43 12.64
N LYS A 16 -36.37 -7.36 12.63
CA LYS A 16 -36.53 -8.33 13.72
C LYS A 16 -35.32 -9.28 13.84
N ILE A 17 -34.76 -9.70 12.72
CA ILE A 17 -33.52 -10.52 12.71
C ILE A 17 -32.38 -9.73 13.35
N GLN A 18 -32.17 -8.47 12.95
CA GLN A 18 -31.12 -7.61 13.50
C GLN A 18 -31.30 -7.40 15.01
N GLU A 19 -32.51 -7.13 15.48
CA GLU A 19 -32.80 -6.96 16.92
C GLU A 19 -32.45 -8.21 17.75
N GLU A 20 -32.61 -9.41 17.20
CA GLU A 20 -32.25 -10.66 17.88
C GLU A 20 -30.75 -10.98 17.74
N GLU A 21 -30.10 -10.58 16.64
CA GLU A 21 -28.64 -10.62 16.48
C GLU A 21 -27.96 -9.71 17.51
N ASP A 22 -28.46 -8.48 17.69
CA ASP A 22 -27.92 -7.50 18.65
C ASP A 22 -28.07 -7.98 20.11
N LYS A 23 -29.08 -8.80 20.40
CA LYS A 23 -29.27 -9.45 21.72
C LYS A 23 -28.42 -10.70 21.90
N GLY A 24 -27.70 -11.16 20.88
CA GLY A 24 -26.90 -12.39 20.94
C GLY A 24 -27.75 -13.66 21.04
N LEU A 25 -28.90 -13.72 20.35
CA LEU A 25 -29.84 -14.85 20.40
C LEU A 25 -29.81 -15.69 19.10
N PRO A 26 -28.74 -16.45 18.81
CA PRO A 26 -28.53 -17.01 17.49
C PRO A 26 -29.54 -18.12 17.11
N LYS A 27 -30.08 -18.88 18.07
CA LYS A 27 -31.17 -19.85 17.80
C LYS A 27 -32.48 -19.17 17.37
N SER A 28 -32.77 -18.01 17.97
CA SER A 28 -33.94 -17.19 17.59
C SER A 28 -33.76 -16.64 16.18
N VAL A 29 -32.58 -16.10 15.89
CA VAL A 29 -32.16 -15.61 14.58
C VAL A 29 -32.29 -16.70 13.51
N LEU A 30 -31.79 -17.92 13.76
CA LEU A 30 -31.89 -19.02 12.80
C LEU A 30 -33.35 -19.33 12.42
N LYS A 31 -34.24 -19.43 13.42
CA LYS A 31 -35.66 -19.68 13.17
C LYS A 31 -36.33 -18.57 12.36
N LEU A 32 -35.98 -17.31 12.64
CA LEU A 32 -36.48 -16.17 11.86
C LEU A 32 -35.96 -16.21 10.41
N LEU A 33 -34.70 -16.58 10.21
CA LEU A 33 -34.09 -16.72 8.89
C LEU A 33 -34.72 -17.86 8.07
N GLU A 34 -34.99 -19.02 8.67
CA GLU A 34 -35.64 -20.16 8.00
C GLU A 34 -37.07 -19.82 7.54
N ASN A 35 -37.82 -19.09 8.36
CA ASN A 35 -39.15 -18.60 7.99
C ASN A 35 -39.06 -17.58 6.84
N LEU A 36 -38.09 -16.66 6.92
CA LEU A 36 -37.86 -15.64 5.89
C LEU A 36 -37.46 -16.28 4.56
N TYR A 37 -36.63 -17.31 4.61
CA TYR A 37 -36.21 -18.09 3.46
C TYR A 37 -37.37 -18.79 2.77
N SER A 38 -38.23 -19.46 3.55
CA SER A 38 -39.43 -20.13 3.02
C SER A 38 -40.35 -19.14 2.31
N LYS A 39 -40.60 -17.99 2.93
CA LYS A 39 -41.37 -16.89 2.32
C LYS A 39 -40.70 -16.35 1.04
N ALA A 40 -39.39 -16.14 1.05
CA ALA A 40 -38.66 -15.66 -0.12
C ALA A 40 -38.77 -16.64 -1.31
N LYS A 41 -38.80 -17.96 -1.04
CA LYS A 41 -39.05 -19.00 -2.04
C LYS A 41 -40.48 -18.96 -2.58
N GLU A 42 -41.49 -18.85 -1.72
CA GLU A 42 -42.89 -18.73 -2.13
C GLU A 42 -43.11 -17.50 -3.03
N GLU A 43 -42.45 -16.40 -2.71
CA GLU A 43 -42.52 -15.15 -3.47
C GLU A 43 -41.57 -15.11 -4.68
N ASN A 44 -40.80 -16.17 -4.93
CA ASN A 44 -39.81 -16.27 -6.00
C ASN A 44 -38.86 -15.05 -6.07
N ASN A 45 -38.37 -14.57 -4.93
CA ASN A 45 -37.46 -13.42 -4.85
C ASN A 45 -35.98 -13.88 -4.79
N PRO A 46 -35.21 -13.83 -5.90
CA PRO A 46 -33.87 -14.39 -5.95
C PRO A 46 -32.89 -13.74 -4.97
N SER A 47 -32.95 -12.41 -4.86
CA SER A 47 -32.10 -11.62 -3.96
C SER A 47 -32.29 -12.05 -2.50
N GLN A 48 -33.55 -12.15 -2.06
CA GLN A 48 -33.88 -12.51 -0.69
C GLN A 48 -33.62 -13.99 -0.38
N ILE A 49 -33.85 -14.90 -1.34
CA ILE A 49 -33.49 -16.32 -1.22
C ILE A 49 -32.00 -16.46 -0.94
N ILE A 50 -31.15 -15.75 -1.71
CA ILE A 50 -29.69 -15.82 -1.54
C ILE A 50 -29.28 -15.15 -0.23
N LYS A 51 -29.81 -13.96 0.07
CA LYS A 51 -29.49 -13.21 1.28
C LYS A 51 -29.76 -14.04 2.53
N THR A 52 -30.97 -14.57 2.65
CA THR A 52 -31.36 -15.41 3.79
C THR A 52 -30.51 -16.65 3.89
N LEU A 53 -30.22 -17.33 2.79
CA LEU A 53 -29.36 -18.52 2.80
C LEU A 53 -27.93 -18.22 3.27
N ILE A 54 -27.33 -17.11 2.82
CA ILE A 54 -26.01 -16.67 3.30
C ILE A 54 -26.03 -16.43 4.81
N HIS A 55 -27.08 -15.77 5.31
CA HIS A 55 -27.23 -15.53 6.76
C HIS A 55 -27.49 -16.82 7.55
N ILE A 56 -28.25 -17.78 7.01
CA ILE A 56 -28.46 -19.10 7.63
C ILE A 56 -27.13 -19.83 7.76
N VAL A 57 -26.37 -19.92 6.66
CA VAL A 57 -25.05 -20.55 6.63
C VAL A 57 -24.10 -19.89 7.64
N LYS A 58 -24.05 -18.55 7.65
CA LYS A 58 -23.25 -17.79 8.62
C LYS A 58 -23.69 -18.09 10.05
N ASN A 59 -24.99 -18.02 10.36
CA ASN A 59 -25.49 -18.24 11.70
C ASN A 59 -25.19 -19.67 12.19
N ARG A 60 -25.47 -20.69 11.37
CA ARG A 60 -25.15 -22.10 11.67
C ARG A 60 -23.67 -22.34 11.89
N SER A 61 -22.80 -21.66 11.14
CA SER A 61 -21.34 -21.75 11.35
C SER A 61 -20.88 -21.27 12.75
N PHE A 62 -21.66 -20.41 13.42
CA PHE A 62 -21.35 -19.94 14.77
C PHE A 62 -21.91 -20.84 15.88
N ILE A 63 -23.07 -21.46 15.67
CA ILE A 63 -23.76 -22.21 16.72
C ILE A 63 -23.56 -23.72 16.69
N GLU A 64 -23.17 -24.27 15.54
CA GLU A 64 -23.07 -25.71 15.37
C GLU A 64 -21.61 -26.17 15.28
N GLU A 65 -21.32 -27.29 15.95
CA GLU A 65 -20.09 -28.03 15.66
C GLU A 65 -20.03 -28.38 14.17
N GLU A 66 -18.85 -28.15 13.58
CA GLU A 66 -18.58 -28.36 12.16
C GLU A 66 -19.50 -27.56 11.22
N GLY A 67 -20.00 -26.41 11.65
CA GLY A 67 -21.00 -25.65 10.90
C GLY A 67 -20.63 -25.29 9.45
N ILE A 68 -19.34 -25.17 9.11
CA ILE A 68 -18.90 -24.99 7.71
C ILE A 68 -19.15 -26.23 6.84
N VAL A 69 -19.00 -27.45 7.38
CA VAL A 69 -19.25 -28.71 6.65
C VAL A 69 -20.74 -28.85 6.36
N LYS A 70 -21.58 -28.54 7.36
CA LYS A 70 -23.04 -28.56 7.21
C LYS A 70 -23.53 -27.49 6.24
N ALA A 71 -22.96 -26.29 6.31
CA ALA A 71 -23.25 -25.22 5.36
C ALA A 71 -22.96 -25.63 3.91
N ILE A 72 -21.85 -26.31 3.67
CA ILE A 72 -21.51 -26.85 2.33
C ILE A 72 -22.58 -27.83 1.87
N ALA A 73 -22.94 -28.82 2.70
CA ALA A 73 -23.97 -29.81 2.36
C ALA A 73 -25.33 -29.16 2.04
N GLU A 74 -25.71 -28.13 2.79
CA GLU A 74 -26.96 -27.39 2.57
C GLU A 74 -26.94 -26.58 1.28
N LEU A 75 -25.84 -25.90 0.99
CA LEU A 75 -25.67 -25.16 -0.26
C LEU A 75 -25.64 -26.10 -1.46
N GLU A 76 -24.97 -27.25 -1.37
CA GLU A 76 -24.98 -28.28 -2.42
C GLU A 76 -26.40 -28.76 -2.71
N LYS A 77 -27.21 -28.98 -1.67
CA LYS A 77 -28.62 -29.34 -1.83
C LYS A 77 -29.41 -28.21 -2.51
N GLU A 78 -29.21 -26.97 -2.07
CA GLU A 78 -29.95 -25.84 -2.60
C GLU A 78 -29.60 -25.52 -4.06
N VAL A 79 -28.32 -25.65 -4.41
CA VAL A 79 -27.83 -25.50 -5.78
C VAL A 79 -28.50 -26.50 -6.73
N LYS A 80 -28.73 -27.75 -6.28
CA LYS A 80 -29.41 -28.79 -7.08
C LYS A 80 -30.88 -28.45 -7.36
N SER A 81 -31.59 -27.83 -6.41
CA SER A 81 -33.00 -27.45 -6.57
C SER A 81 -33.22 -26.06 -7.19
N SER A 82 -32.19 -25.21 -7.18
CA SER A 82 -32.29 -23.83 -7.64
C SER A 82 -32.36 -23.70 -9.16
N LYS A 83 -33.02 -22.64 -9.62
CA LYS A 83 -33.13 -22.26 -11.04
C LYS A 83 -32.50 -20.90 -11.29
N PHE A 84 -32.33 -20.53 -12.56
CA PHE A 84 -31.93 -19.18 -12.94
C PHE A 84 -32.99 -18.17 -12.46
N PRO A 85 -32.60 -17.00 -11.91
CA PRO A 85 -31.23 -16.47 -11.84
C PRO A 85 -30.47 -16.77 -10.54
N THR A 86 -31.08 -17.49 -9.60
CA THR A 86 -30.48 -17.84 -8.30
C THR A 86 -29.30 -18.82 -8.42
N LYS A 87 -29.46 -19.85 -9.25
CA LYS A 87 -28.51 -20.97 -9.36
C LYS A 87 -27.07 -20.54 -9.68
N PRO A 88 -26.80 -19.66 -10.66
CA PRO A 88 -25.43 -19.20 -10.93
C PRO A 88 -24.74 -18.54 -9.72
N ILE A 89 -25.48 -17.74 -8.94
CA ILE A 89 -24.92 -17.07 -7.75
C ILE A 89 -24.64 -18.08 -6.65
N LEU A 90 -25.53 -19.04 -6.43
CA LEU A 90 -25.30 -20.09 -5.44
C LEU A 90 -24.09 -20.95 -5.77
N HIS A 91 -23.85 -21.25 -7.06
CA HIS A 91 -22.60 -21.88 -7.48
C HIS A 91 -21.38 -21.02 -7.13
N SER A 92 -21.42 -19.70 -7.37
CA SER A 92 -20.32 -18.80 -7.00
C SER A 92 -20.10 -18.68 -5.49
N VAL A 93 -21.17 -18.73 -4.69
CA VAL A 93 -21.11 -18.72 -3.22
C VAL A 93 -20.56 -20.05 -2.69
N LEU A 94 -21.01 -21.17 -3.24
CA LEU A 94 -20.52 -22.50 -2.89
C LEU A 94 -19.03 -22.64 -3.21
N ALA A 95 -18.58 -22.14 -4.36
CA ALA A 95 -17.16 -22.11 -4.72
C ALA A 95 -16.32 -21.32 -3.71
N GLU A 96 -16.79 -20.16 -3.26
CA GLU A 96 -16.14 -19.34 -2.24
C GLU A 96 -16.01 -20.09 -0.91
N ILE A 97 -17.06 -20.79 -0.49
CA ILE A 97 -17.07 -21.51 0.79
C ILE A 97 -16.13 -22.72 0.75
N TYR A 98 -16.05 -23.44 -0.37
CA TYR A 98 -15.00 -24.46 -0.54
C TYR A 98 -13.61 -23.84 -0.48
N TRP A 99 -13.41 -22.67 -1.09
CA TRP A 99 -12.12 -21.99 -1.06
C TRP A 99 -11.73 -21.53 0.36
N GLN A 100 -12.68 -20.98 1.12
CA GLN A 100 -12.48 -20.66 2.53
C GLN A 100 -12.14 -21.90 3.36
N TYR A 101 -12.85 -23.01 3.13
CA TYR A 101 -12.53 -24.28 3.78
C TYR A 101 -11.12 -24.75 3.45
N TYR A 102 -10.70 -24.66 2.18
CA TYR A 102 -9.33 -24.95 1.75
C TYR A 102 -8.32 -24.08 2.52
N GLN A 103 -8.49 -22.75 2.53
CA GLN A 103 -7.55 -21.83 3.17
C GLN A 103 -7.43 -22.09 4.68
N ASN A 104 -8.57 -22.32 5.35
CA ASN A 104 -8.61 -22.57 6.79
C ASN A 104 -8.02 -23.92 7.20
N ASN A 105 -7.90 -24.88 6.29
CA ASN A 105 -7.40 -26.22 6.62
C ASN A 105 -6.05 -26.54 5.95
N ARG A 106 -5.52 -25.69 5.06
CA ARG A 106 -4.27 -25.92 4.32
C ARG A 106 -3.11 -26.41 5.20
N TYR A 107 -2.91 -25.84 6.39
CA TYR A 107 -1.85 -26.25 7.32
C TYR A 107 -2.00 -27.70 7.83
N LYS A 108 -3.24 -28.18 7.98
CA LYS A 108 -3.53 -29.54 8.46
C LYS A 108 -3.19 -30.60 7.41
N PHE A 109 -3.19 -30.22 6.14
CA PHE A 109 -2.98 -31.12 5.02
C PHE A 109 -1.52 -31.20 4.55
N TYR A 110 -0.65 -30.28 4.97
CA TYR A 110 0.80 -30.38 4.69
C TYR A 110 1.46 -31.61 5.32
N ASN A 111 0.86 -32.18 6.38
CA ASN A 111 1.37 -33.36 7.10
C ASN A 111 0.59 -34.65 6.81
N ARG A 112 -0.34 -34.66 5.85
CA ARG A 112 -1.14 -35.84 5.51
C ARG A 112 -0.71 -36.41 4.16
N THR A 113 -0.16 -37.62 4.15
CA THR A 113 -0.18 -38.51 2.97
C THR A 113 -1.62 -38.96 2.71
N ALA A 114 -1.95 -39.27 1.45
CA ALA A 114 -3.29 -39.50 0.87
C ALA A 114 -4.36 -40.06 1.83
N THR A 115 -5.61 -39.61 1.65
CA THR A 115 -6.75 -39.87 2.55
C THR A 115 -7.05 -41.36 2.72
N GLU A 116 -6.84 -41.88 3.94
CA GLU A 116 -7.48 -43.10 4.43
C GLU A 116 -8.98 -42.80 4.68
N ASP A 117 -9.88 -43.70 4.27
CA ASP A 117 -11.36 -43.60 4.42
C ASP A 117 -12.10 -42.48 3.67
N PHE A 118 -11.83 -42.30 2.36
CA PHE A 118 -12.55 -41.37 1.49
C PHE A 118 -14.08 -41.58 1.46
N LYS A 119 -14.84 -40.50 1.69
CA LYS A 119 -16.30 -40.43 1.53
C LYS A 119 -16.68 -39.24 0.65
N GLN A 120 -17.37 -39.53 -0.44
CA GLN A 120 -17.79 -38.51 -1.41
C GLN A 120 -18.65 -37.41 -0.78
N ASP A 121 -19.49 -37.71 0.20
CA ASP A 121 -20.39 -36.73 0.83
C ASP A 121 -19.80 -36.04 2.07
N ASP A 122 -18.49 -36.25 2.36
CA ASP A 122 -17.82 -35.67 3.52
C ASP A 122 -16.50 -34.99 3.13
N ILE A 123 -16.54 -33.66 3.04
CA ILE A 123 -15.39 -32.82 2.71
C ILE A 123 -14.17 -33.03 3.64
N ARG A 124 -14.36 -33.53 4.86
CA ARG A 124 -13.25 -33.80 5.80
C ARG A 124 -12.36 -34.95 5.32
N THR A 125 -12.89 -35.82 4.48
CA THR A 125 -12.19 -36.97 3.91
C THR A 125 -11.55 -36.66 2.55
N TRP A 126 -11.72 -35.43 2.05
CA TRP A 126 -11.17 -35.01 0.78
C TRP A 126 -9.74 -34.51 0.94
N ASP A 127 -8.91 -34.76 -0.07
CA ASP A 127 -7.62 -34.11 -0.18
C ASP A 127 -7.78 -32.66 -0.68
N LEU A 128 -6.71 -31.88 -0.55
CA LEU A 128 -6.70 -30.48 -1.00
C LEU A 128 -7.02 -30.33 -2.49
N LYS A 129 -6.55 -31.28 -3.30
CA LYS A 129 -6.78 -31.27 -4.75
C LYS A 129 -8.27 -31.37 -5.05
N LYS A 130 -8.99 -32.29 -4.42
CA LYS A 130 -10.43 -32.48 -4.59
C LYS A 130 -11.24 -31.27 -4.16
N ILE A 131 -10.84 -30.60 -3.06
CA ILE A 131 -11.50 -29.36 -2.62
C ILE A 131 -11.32 -28.27 -3.69
N VAL A 132 -10.10 -28.11 -4.21
CA VAL A 132 -9.79 -27.12 -5.25
C VAL A 132 -10.51 -27.43 -6.57
N GLU A 133 -10.60 -28.70 -6.98
CA GLU A 133 -11.40 -29.14 -8.12
C GLU A 133 -12.88 -28.76 -7.97
N ASN A 134 -13.45 -28.91 -6.76
CA ASN A 134 -14.82 -28.51 -6.48
C ASN A 134 -15.00 -26.98 -6.49
N CYS A 135 -14.00 -26.21 -6.06
CA CYS A 135 -14.00 -24.75 -6.21
C CYS A 135 -14.08 -24.38 -7.71
N SER A 136 -13.14 -24.91 -8.50
CA SER A 136 -13.03 -24.70 -9.95
C SER A 136 -14.34 -25.06 -10.68
N MET A 137 -14.87 -26.27 -10.43
CA MET A 137 -16.13 -26.74 -11.00
C MET A 137 -17.29 -25.79 -10.68
N ASN A 138 -17.42 -25.33 -9.43
CA ASN A 138 -18.53 -24.44 -9.06
C ASN A 138 -18.39 -23.04 -9.67
N TYR A 139 -17.18 -22.49 -9.79
CA TYR A 139 -16.99 -21.26 -10.56
C TYR A 139 -17.32 -21.46 -12.05
N GLN A 140 -16.94 -22.57 -12.67
CA GLN A 140 -17.34 -22.87 -14.06
C GLN A 140 -18.86 -22.98 -14.20
N LYS A 141 -19.53 -23.71 -13.30
CA LYS A 141 -21.00 -23.83 -13.27
C LYS A 141 -21.71 -22.50 -13.07
N SER A 142 -21.10 -21.57 -12.33
CA SER A 142 -21.65 -20.21 -12.21
C SER A 142 -21.69 -19.46 -13.55
N LEU A 143 -20.89 -19.86 -14.54
CA LEU A 143 -20.80 -19.21 -15.85
C LEU A 143 -21.53 -19.97 -16.96
N GLU A 144 -22.09 -21.16 -16.71
CA GLU A 144 -22.75 -22.01 -17.72
C GLU A 144 -23.97 -21.33 -18.38
N ASP A 145 -24.79 -20.60 -17.61
CA ASP A 145 -25.93 -19.83 -18.12
C ASP A 145 -25.47 -18.47 -18.72
N SER A 146 -24.39 -18.46 -19.51
CA SER A 146 -23.72 -17.23 -19.99
C SER A 146 -24.67 -16.30 -20.76
N GLU A 147 -25.47 -16.83 -21.68
CA GLU A 147 -26.36 -16.01 -22.52
C GLU A 147 -27.48 -15.34 -21.71
N LYS A 148 -28.01 -16.03 -20.68
CA LYS A 148 -29.02 -15.43 -19.79
C LYS A 148 -28.38 -14.40 -18.86
N SER A 149 -27.23 -14.73 -18.28
CA SER A 149 -26.54 -13.86 -17.31
C SER A 149 -25.97 -12.59 -17.96
N LYS A 150 -25.56 -12.63 -19.23
CA LYS A 150 -25.15 -11.45 -20.03
C LYS A 150 -26.30 -10.46 -20.25
N ASN A 151 -27.55 -10.93 -20.21
CA ASN A 151 -28.75 -10.12 -20.42
C ASN A 151 -29.46 -9.74 -19.11
N LEU A 152 -28.99 -10.25 -17.97
CA LEU A 152 -29.56 -9.97 -16.65
C LEU A 152 -28.77 -8.85 -15.96
N SER A 153 -29.46 -7.76 -15.64
CA SER A 153 -28.86 -6.66 -14.88
C SER A 153 -28.53 -7.09 -13.44
N ILE A 154 -27.36 -6.68 -12.95
CA ILE A 154 -26.89 -7.05 -11.60
C ILE A 154 -27.73 -6.40 -10.49
N ASN A 155 -28.45 -5.32 -10.79
CA ASN A 155 -29.23 -4.55 -9.81
C ASN A 155 -30.34 -5.37 -9.13
N ILE A 156 -30.79 -6.46 -9.76
CA ILE A 156 -31.74 -7.41 -9.16
C ILE A 156 -31.21 -8.00 -7.85
N PHE A 157 -29.89 -7.99 -7.65
CA PHE A 157 -29.20 -8.55 -6.50
C PHE A 157 -28.66 -7.48 -5.54
N ASP A 158 -29.17 -6.25 -5.58
CA ASP A 158 -28.67 -5.15 -4.74
C ASP A 158 -28.71 -5.46 -3.23
N ASP A 159 -29.65 -6.29 -2.75
CA ASP A 159 -29.74 -6.63 -1.31
C ASP A 159 -28.60 -7.52 -0.81
N ILE A 160 -27.84 -8.16 -1.71
CA ILE A 160 -26.74 -9.07 -1.39
C ILE A 160 -25.37 -8.54 -1.84
N LEU A 161 -25.31 -7.30 -2.36
CA LEU A 161 -24.10 -6.72 -2.91
C LEU A 161 -23.68 -5.48 -2.12
N TYR A 162 -22.39 -5.42 -1.78
CA TYR A 162 -21.77 -4.17 -1.34
C TYR A 162 -21.54 -3.26 -2.55
N GLN A 163 -22.19 -2.10 -2.57
CA GLN A 163 -22.12 -1.18 -3.70
C GLN A 163 -21.00 -0.16 -3.49
N GLY A 164 -19.93 -0.29 -4.28
CA GLY A 164 -18.91 0.74 -4.40
C GLY A 164 -19.38 1.91 -5.28
N HIS A 165 -18.70 3.06 -5.17
CA HIS A 165 -18.92 4.21 -6.04
C HIS A 165 -18.84 3.79 -7.52
N ARG A 166 -19.85 4.14 -8.32
CA ARG A 166 -19.97 3.81 -9.76
C ARG A 166 -19.81 2.32 -10.12
N SER A 167 -19.87 1.39 -9.16
CA SER A 167 -19.64 -0.05 -9.40
C SER A 167 -20.52 -0.67 -10.50
N ARG A 168 -21.74 -0.15 -10.68
CA ARG A 168 -22.69 -0.57 -11.74
C ARG A 168 -22.24 -0.18 -13.15
N GLU A 169 -21.34 0.79 -13.28
CA GLU A 169 -20.72 1.15 -14.55
C GLU A 169 -19.73 0.08 -15.02
N PHE A 170 -18.98 -0.52 -14.08
CA PHE A 170 -17.95 -1.51 -14.40
C PHE A 170 -18.48 -2.96 -14.42
N ARG A 171 -19.54 -3.26 -13.66
CA ARG A 171 -20.17 -4.59 -13.58
C ARG A 171 -21.69 -4.55 -13.75
N PRO A 172 -22.24 -4.05 -14.88
CA PRO A 172 -23.69 -3.90 -15.06
C PRO A 172 -24.49 -5.22 -15.12
N THR A 173 -23.89 -6.37 -15.46
CA THR A 173 -24.64 -7.63 -15.63
C THR A 173 -24.23 -8.71 -14.64
N LEU A 174 -25.10 -9.70 -14.45
CA LEU A 174 -24.78 -10.88 -13.65
C LEU A 174 -23.53 -11.60 -14.19
N TYR A 175 -23.37 -11.68 -15.51
CA TYR A 175 -22.20 -12.32 -16.11
C TYR A 175 -20.89 -11.60 -15.75
N ASP A 176 -20.90 -10.27 -15.66
CA ASP A 176 -19.72 -9.51 -15.22
C ASP A 176 -19.34 -9.85 -13.79
N PHE A 177 -20.32 -9.82 -12.90
CA PHE A 177 -20.09 -10.09 -11.49
C PHE A 177 -19.50 -11.48 -11.30
N LEU A 178 -20.11 -12.50 -11.93
CA LEU A 178 -19.66 -13.89 -11.82
C LEU A 178 -18.31 -14.12 -12.49
N SER A 179 -18.07 -13.54 -13.67
CA SER A 179 -16.80 -13.67 -14.38
C SER A 179 -15.66 -13.07 -13.59
N HIS A 180 -15.85 -11.89 -12.99
CA HIS A 180 -14.82 -11.26 -12.18
C HIS A 180 -14.50 -12.06 -10.92
N ARG A 181 -15.51 -12.62 -10.24
CA ARG A 181 -15.31 -13.52 -9.10
C ARG A 181 -14.53 -14.78 -9.49
N ALA A 182 -14.88 -15.41 -10.61
CA ALA A 182 -14.17 -16.58 -11.12
C ALA A 182 -12.72 -16.25 -11.51
N ILE A 183 -12.49 -15.12 -12.19
CA ILE A 183 -11.14 -14.60 -12.50
C ILE A 183 -10.34 -14.40 -11.22
N ASP A 184 -10.90 -13.77 -10.18
CA ASP A 184 -10.19 -13.53 -8.92
C ASP A 184 -9.76 -14.83 -8.25
N PHE A 185 -10.60 -15.87 -8.30
CA PHE A 185 -10.24 -17.21 -7.83
C PHE A 185 -9.10 -17.83 -8.65
N TYR A 186 -9.26 -17.89 -9.98
CA TYR A 186 -8.30 -18.56 -10.85
C TYR A 186 -6.95 -17.87 -10.93
N LEU A 187 -6.93 -16.55 -10.76
CA LEU A 187 -5.71 -15.76 -10.85
C LEU A 187 -5.04 -15.50 -9.49
N ASN A 188 -5.61 -16.03 -8.41
CA ASN A 188 -4.99 -16.03 -7.11
C ASN A 188 -3.83 -17.04 -7.08
N THR A 189 -2.61 -16.54 -6.91
CA THR A 189 -1.34 -17.31 -6.96
C THR A 189 -1.13 -18.26 -5.77
N GLN A 190 -2.10 -18.40 -4.88
CA GLN A 190 -1.94 -19.10 -3.59
C GLN A 190 -2.39 -20.56 -3.55
N SER A 191 -2.64 -21.24 -4.66
CA SER A 191 -3.18 -22.61 -4.59
C SER A 191 -2.26 -23.63 -3.91
N GLY A 192 -0.95 -23.36 -3.75
CA GLY A 192 -0.06 -24.22 -2.95
C GLY A 192 0.04 -25.68 -3.40
N LEU A 193 -0.62 -26.03 -4.51
CA LEU A 193 -0.71 -27.36 -5.07
C LEU A 193 0.55 -27.60 -5.93
N PRO A 194 1.11 -28.83 -5.91
CA PRO A 194 2.14 -29.22 -6.85
C PRO A 194 1.67 -28.97 -8.29
N GLN A 195 2.44 -28.20 -9.06
CA GLN A 195 2.12 -27.98 -10.47
C GLN A 195 2.64 -29.14 -11.34
N PRO A 196 1.92 -29.51 -12.41
CA PRO A 196 2.43 -30.42 -13.42
C PRO A 196 3.74 -29.88 -14.04
N LYS A 197 4.58 -30.79 -14.55
CA LYS A 197 5.84 -30.42 -15.24
C LYS A 197 5.61 -29.55 -16.48
N ASP A 198 4.49 -29.76 -17.18
CA ASP A 198 4.07 -29.00 -18.36
C ASP A 198 2.93 -28.01 -18.01
N SER A 199 3.01 -27.35 -16.85
CA SER A 199 1.97 -26.40 -16.43
C SER A 199 1.90 -25.22 -17.40
N PHE A 200 0.68 -24.73 -17.64
CA PHE A 200 0.50 -23.56 -18.50
C PHE A 200 1.14 -22.31 -17.88
N SER A 201 1.95 -21.61 -18.68
CA SER A 201 2.70 -20.41 -18.30
C SER A 201 2.48 -19.26 -19.30
N LEU A 202 2.70 -18.02 -18.85
CA LEU A 202 2.65 -16.83 -19.70
C LEU A 202 3.95 -16.69 -20.50
N GLU A 203 4.04 -17.42 -21.61
CA GLU A 203 5.22 -17.43 -22.50
C GLU A 203 4.89 -16.98 -23.93
N TYR A 204 5.93 -16.70 -24.72
CA TYR A 204 5.75 -16.42 -26.14
C TYR A 204 5.17 -17.62 -26.88
N SER A 205 4.18 -17.36 -27.73
CA SER A 205 3.62 -18.35 -28.65
C SER A 205 4.39 -18.35 -29.97
N ASP A 206 4.67 -19.55 -30.51
CA ASP A 206 5.19 -19.70 -31.87
C ASP A 206 4.09 -19.35 -32.88
N THR A 207 4.41 -18.46 -33.82
CA THR A 207 3.45 -17.99 -34.83
C THR A 207 3.52 -18.80 -36.13
N GLY A 208 4.47 -19.73 -36.24
CA GLY A 208 4.80 -20.45 -37.47
C GLY A 208 5.50 -19.60 -38.53
N LYS A 209 5.78 -18.32 -38.24
CA LYS A 209 6.51 -17.40 -39.14
C LYS A 209 8.01 -17.46 -38.87
N LYS A 210 8.82 -17.02 -39.85
CA LYS A 210 10.28 -16.86 -39.68
C LYS A 210 10.62 -15.42 -39.31
N GLY A 211 11.80 -15.24 -38.71
CA GLY A 211 12.34 -13.91 -38.38
C GLY A 211 11.76 -13.30 -37.10
N PRO A 212 11.78 -11.97 -36.94
CA PRO A 212 11.31 -11.28 -35.73
C PRO A 212 9.85 -11.56 -35.36
N ALA A 213 9.03 -11.99 -36.34
CA ALA A 213 7.64 -12.36 -36.14
C ALA A 213 7.44 -13.82 -35.70
N ALA A 214 8.51 -14.61 -35.50
CA ALA A 214 8.41 -16.03 -35.18
C ALA A 214 7.77 -16.31 -33.81
N LYS A 215 7.86 -15.35 -32.89
CA LYS A 215 7.30 -15.45 -31.55
C LYS A 215 6.46 -14.21 -31.25
N GLU A 216 5.32 -14.41 -30.62
CA GLU A 216 4.40 -13.34 -30.25
C GLU A 216 3.90 -13.55 -28.82
N PHE A 217 3.92 -12.50 -28.02
CA PHE A 217 3.37 -12.55 -26.68
C PHE A 217 1.88 -12.17 -26.72
N VAL A 218 1.03 -13.18 -26.92
CA VAL A 218 -0.39 -13.01 -27.23
C VAL A 218 -1.20 -12.36 -26.10
N TYR A 219 -0.71 -12.40 -24.85
CA TYR A 219 -1.48 -12.02 -23.66
C TYR A 219 -1.55 -10.51 -23.41
N LEU A 220 -0.66 -9.71 -24.01
CA LEU A 220 -0.66 -8.23 -23.97
C LEU A 220 -1.04 -7.61 -25.31
N LEU A 221 -1.63 -8.38 -26.23
CA LEU A 221 -2.18 -7.81 -27.46
C LEU A 221 -3.36 -6.87 -27.17
N GLU A 222 -3.69 -6.04 -28.17
CA GLU A 222 -4.93 -5.27 -28.18
C GLU A 222 -6.13 -6.21 -27.96
N VAL A 223 -7.12 -5.73 -27.21
CA VAL A 223 -8.29 -6.52 -26.80
C VAL A 223 -8.98 -7.25 -27.96
N ASP A 224 -9.11 -6.61 -29.13
CA ASP A 224 -9.75 -7.22 -30.31
C ASP A 224 -8.96 -8.39 -30.90
N GLU A 225 -7.63 -8.36 -30.78
CA GLU A 225 -6.77 -9.45 -31.20
C GLU A 225 -6.71 -10.54 -30.13
N PHE A 226 -6.53 -10.14 -28.87
CA PHE A 226 -6.43 -11.05 -27.72
C PHE A 226 -7.62 -12.02 -27.66
N VAL A 227 -8.86 -11.53 -27.83
CA VAL A 227 -10.05 -12.39 -27.79
C VAL A 227 -10.15 -13.36 -28.97
N LYS A 228 -9.46 -13.08 -30.08
CA LYS A 228 -9.43 -13.94 -31.28
C LYS A 228 -8.28 -14.95 -31.25
N ARG A 229 -7.24 -14.72 -30.44
CA ARG A 229 -6.09 -15.64 -30.37
C ARG A 229 -6.51 -16.98 -29.78
N LYS A 230 -6.13 -18.05 -30.48
CA LYS A 230 -6.30 -19.42 -29.99
C LYS A 230 -5.18 -19.71 -28.98
N ILE A 231 -5.55 -19.86 -27.72
CA ILE A 231 -4.63 -20.22 -26.64
C ILE A 231 -4.93 -21.67 -26.28
N GLU A 232 -3.94 -22.56 -26.43
CA GLU A 232 -4.07 -23.99 -26.19
C GLU A 232 -3.04 -24.46 -25.18
N THR A 233 -3.43 -25.46 -24.39
CA THR A 233 -2.54 -26.12 -23.44
C THR A 233 -2.97 -27.57 -23.27
N LYS A 234 -2.03 -28.43 -22.87
CA LYS A 234 -2.33 -29.78 -22.40
C LYS A 234 -2.92 -29.74 -20.98
N ASP A 235 -2.49 -28.76 -20.18
CA ASP A 235 -2.94 -28.54 -18.80
C ASP A 235 -4.23 -27.71 -18.76
N LYS A 236 -5.34 -28.32 -19.20
CA LYS A 236 -6.66 -27.63 -19.25
C LYS A 236 -7.16 -27.23 -17.87
N GLU A 237 -6.72 -27.90 -16.81
CA GLU A 237 -7.10 -27.59 -15.42
C GLU A 237 -6.22 -26.48 -14.82
N SER A 238 -5.25 -25.94 -15.58
CA SER A 238 -4.44 -24.82 -15.12
C SER A 238 -5.34 -23.63 -14.76
N PHE A 239 -5.12 -23.15 -13.54
CA PHE A 239 -5.81 -22.00 -12.99
C PHE A 239 -5.60 -20.76 -13.84
N LEU A 240 -4.34 -20.53 -14.22
CA LEU A 240 -4.00 -19.44 -15.11
C LEU A 240 -4.71 -19.59 -16.46
N PHE A 241 -4.70 -20.79 -17.07
CA PHE A 241 -5.38 -21.02 -18.35
C PHE A 241 -6.89 -20.74 -18.26
N GLN A 242 -7.57 -21.25 -17.23
CA GLN A 242 -8.99 -21.02 -16.99
C GLN A 242 -9.29 -19.53 -16.81
N GLY A 243 -8.48 -18.80 -16.02
CA GLY A 243 -8.60 -17.36 -15.86
C GLY A 243 -8.44 -16.59 -17.17
N ILE A 244 -7.47 -16.96 -18.01
CA ILE A 244 -7.28 -16.35 -19.34
C ILE A 244 -8.47 -16.63 -20.27
N LYS A 245 -9.03 -17.83 -20.25
CA LYS A 245 -10.23 -18.17 -21.03
C LYS A 245 -11.44 -17.33 -20.60
N ILE A 246 -11.65 -17.16 -19.30
CA ILE A 246 -12.74 -16.31 -18.80
C ILE A 246 -12.52 -14.85 -19.18
N PHE A 247 -11.27 -14.34 -19.16
CA PHE A 247 -10.96 -13.02 -19.71
C PHE A 247 -11.34 -12.91 -21.20
N GLN A 248 -10.98 -13.90 -22.03
CA GLN A 248 -11.35 -13.87 -23.46
C GLN A 248 -12.87 -13.80 -23.65
N ASP A 249 -13.63 -14.60 -22.91
CA ASP A 249 -15.10 -14.64 -23.02
C ASP A 249 -15.76 -13.34 -22.53
N LEU A 250 -15.31 -12.82 -21.39
CA LEU A 250 -15.78 -11.55 -20.83
C LEU A 250 -15.47 -10.38 -21.77
N LEU A 251 -14.23 -10.27 -22.24
CA LEU A 251 -13.80 -9.18 -23.11
C LEU A 251 -14.50 -9.24 -24.47
N ASN A 252 -14.70 -10.43 -25.04
CA ASN A 252 -15.46 -10.60 -26.27
C ASN A 252 -16.91 -10.12 -26.11
N PHE A 253 -17.57 -10.51 -25.01
CA PHE A 253 -18.90 -9.99 -24.67
C PHE A 253 -18.88 -8.45 -24.57
N ARG A 254 -17.88 -7.87 -23.91
CA ARG A 254 -17.79 -6.42 -23.73
C ARG A 254 -17.49 -5.63 -24.99
N ILE A 255 -16.66 -6.15 -25.89
CA ILE A 255 -16.45 -5.58 -27.23
C ILE A 255 -17.79 -5.51 -27.97
N GLN A 256 -18.57 -6.59 -27.98
CA GLN A 256 -19.88 -6.62 -28.66
C GLN A 256 -20.86 -5.58 -28.09
N GLN A 257 -20.91 -5.41 -26.77
CA GLN A 257 -21.74 -4.38 -26.14
C GLN A 257 -21.24 -2.95 -26.43
N ALA A 258 -19.92 -2.73 -26.42
CA ALA A 258 -19.31 -1.44 -26.73
C ALA A 258 -19.60 -1.00 -28.16
N ASN A 259 -19.49 -1.91 -29.13
CA ASN A 259 -19.81 -1.65 -30.53
C ASN A 259 -21.30 -1.37 -30.74
N SER A 260 -22.17 -1.98 -29.91
CA SER A 260 -23.62 -1.76 -29.93
C SER A 260 -24.06 -0.46 -29.24
N LYS A 261 -23.11 0.38 -28.77
CA LYS A 261 -23.35 1.67 -28.08
C LYS A 261 -24.33 1.60 -26.89
N LYS A 262 -24.42 0.46 -26.20
CA LYS A 262 -25.21 0.40 -24.96
C LYS A 262 -24.53 1.23 -23.86
N THR A 263 -25.32 1.89 -23.02
CA THR A 263 -24.84 2.72 -21.90
C THR A 263 -23.84 1.94 -21.02
N ASN A 264 -22.75 2.58 -20.60
CA ASN A 264 -21.70 2.06 -19.72
C ASN A 264 -20.87 0.85 -20.26
N SER A 265 -21.08 0.44 -21.51
CA SER A 265 -20.38 -0.72 -22.10
C SER A 265 -18.87 -0.50 -22.28
N VAL A 266 -18.44 0.71 -22.65
CA VAL A 266 -17.02 1.05 -22.82
C VAL A 266 -16.28 1.06 -21.50
N ALA A 267 -16.87 1.61 -20.44
CA ALA A 267 -16.27 1.65 -19.12
C ALA A 267 -16.04 0.25 -18.54
N ALA A 268 -17.02 -0.65 -18.67
CA ALA A 268 -16.88 -2.04 -18.27
C ALA A 268 -15.84 -2.81 -19.10
N LEU A 269 -15.75 -2.55 -20.41
CA LEU A 269 -14.70 -3.12 -21.27
C LEU A 269 -13.31 -2.69 -20.83
N ILE A 270 -13.10 -1.37 -20.68
CA ILE A 270 -11.81 -0.81 -20.24
C ILE A 270 -11.43 -1.35 -18.87
N ASP A 271 -12.36 -1.43 -17.93
CA ASP A 271 -12.06 -1.95 -16.60
C ASP A 271 -11.64 -3.43 -16.62
N ALA A 272 -12.36 -4.27 -17.37
CA ALA A 272 -11.99 -5.68 -17.53
C ALA A 272 -10.64 -5.84 -18.24
N ASP A 273 -10.35 -5.00 -19.23
CA ASP A 273 -9.11 -5.08 -20.00
C ASP A 273 -7.90 -4.55 -19.21
N LEU A 274 -8.05 -3.46 -18.46
CA LEU A 274 -7.05 -2.99 -17.50
C LEU A 274 -6.73 -4.06 -16.45
N LYS A 275 -7.76 -4.78 -15.94
CA LYS A 275 -7.55 -5.92 -15.03
C LYS A 275 -6.71 -7.03 -15.68
N ARG A 276 -6.99 -7.38 -16.95
CA ARG A 276 -6.17 -8.33 -17.73
C ARG A 276 -4.74 -7.84 -17.88
N LEU A 277 -4.55 -6.65 -18.46
CA LEU A 277 -3.23 -6.10 -18.78
C LEU A 277 -2.36 -6.00 -17.52
N ASN A 278 -2.90 -5.45 -16.44
CA ASN A 278 -2.17 -5.30 -15.17
C ASN A 278 -1.82 -6.67 -14.55
N TYR A 279 -2.73 -7.65 -14.61
CA TYR A 279 -2.43 -8.99 -14.12
C TYR A 279 -1.28 -9.64 -14.92
N ILE A 280 -1.36 -9.60 -16.26
CA ILE A 280 -0.35 -10.21 -17.12
C ILE A 280 1.01 -9.56 -16.92
N HIS A 281 1.08 -8.22 -16.89
CA HIS A 281 2.33 -7.47 -16.69
C HIS A 281 3.03 -7.81 -15.37
N ASN A 282 2.25 -7.97 -14.29
CA ASN A 282 2.78 -8.30 -12.97
C ASN A 282 3.15 -9.78 -12.80
N ASN A 283 2.59 -10.69 -13.60
CA ASN A 283 2.77 -12.14 -13.45
C ASN A 283 3.56 -12.81 -14.60
N THR A 284 4.10 -12.02 -15.53
CA THR A 284 5.02 -12.52 -16.56
C THR A 284 6.47 -12.14 -16.28
N ASN A 285 7.38 -12.99 -16.78
CA ASN A 285 8.84 -12.84 -16.67
C ASN A 285 9.53 -12.57 -18.01
N ILE A 286 8.77 -12.27 -19.07
CA ILE A 286 9.37 -11.87 -20.36
C ILE A 286 10.11 -10.53 -20.22
N THR A 287 11.15 -10.36 -21.03
CA THR A 287 12.08 -9.22 -20.94
C THR A 287 11.47 -7.89 -21.36
N ASP A 288 10.62 -7.91 -22.39
CA ASP A 288 9.99 -6.73 -23.02
C ASP A 288 8.58 -6.42 -22.46
N LYS A 289 8.25 -6.97 -21.28
CA LYS A 289 6.90 -6.85 -20.70
C LYS A 289 6.46 -5.41 -20.49
N ASN A 290 7.39 -4.51 -20.20
CA ASN A 290 7.10 -3.10 -19.93
C ASN A 290 6.70 -2.38 -21.22
N GLU A 291 7.44 -2.64 -22.30
CA GLU A 291 7.20 -2.11 -23.64
C GLU A 291 5.87 -2.61 -24.19
N LEU A 292 5.61 -3.92 -24.09
CA LEU A 292 4.35 -4.52 -24.52
C LEU A 292 3.16 -4.02 -23.70
N TYR A 293 3.31 -3.86 -22.39
CA TYR A 293 2.25 -3.34 -21.52
C TYR A 293 1.91 -1.89 -21.84
N LEU A 294 2.93 -1.01 -21.94
CA LEU A 294 2.73 0.39 -22.32
C LEU A 294 2.06 0.48 -23.70
N ARG A 295 2.53 -0.32 -24.66
CA ARG A 295 1.94 -0.35 -26.01
C ARG A 295 0.48 -0.76 -26.00
N ALA A 296 0.11 -1.75 -25.17
CA ALA A 296 -1.28 -2.19 -25.03
C ALA A 296 -2.17 -1.09 -24.44
N LEU A 297 -1.68 -0.38 -23.42
CA LEU A 297 -2.39 0.76 -22.83
C LEU A 297 -2.56 1.90 -23.84
N GLU A 298 -1.52 2.27 -24.58
CA GLU A 298 -1.59 3.32 -25.60
C GLU A 298 -2.60 3.00 -26.71
N LEU A 299 -2.64 1.74 -27.17
CA LEU A 299 -3.63 1.29 -28.15
C LEU A 299 -5.05 1.33 -27.59
N LEU A 300 -5.24 0.92 -26.33
CA LEU A 300 -6.53 0.99 -25.66
C LEU A 300 -7.01 2.44 -25.46
N GLU A 301 -6.09 3.34 -25.09
CA GLU A 301 -6.35 4.77 -24.96
C GLU A 301 -6.77 5.38 -26.29
N GLU A 302 -5.97 5.20 -27.34
CA GLU A 302 -6.21 5.81 -28.66
C GLU A 302 -7.56 5.37 -29.23
N LYS A 303 -7.92 4.10 -29.06
CA LYS A 303 -9.20 3.53 -29.49
C LYS A 303 -10.40 4.19 -28.82
N TYR A 304 -10.29 4.53 -27.53
CA TYR A 304 -11.38 5.09 -26.74
C TYR A 304 -11.15 6.53 -26.30
N LYS A 305 -10.21 7.25 -26.93
CA LYS A 305 -9.73 8.59 -26.50
C LYS A 305 -10.82 9.63 -26.27
N SER A 306 -11.95 9.53 -26.96
CA SER A 306 -13.08 10.47 -26.83
C SER A 306 -14.06 10.08 -25.72
N ASN A 307 -13.97 8.86 -25.18
CA ASN A 307 -14.81 8.38 -24.10
C ASN A 307 -14.18 8.72 -22.74
N GLU A 308 -15.00 9.16 -21.78
CA GLU A 308 -14.55 9.48 -20.42
C GLU A 308 -13.76 8.34 -19.76
N ALA A 309 -14.15 7.08 -19.98
CA ALA A 309 -13.50 5.92 -19.38
C ALA A 309 -12.03 5.73 -19.81
N SER A 310 -11.61 6.33 -20.94
CA SER A 310 -10.19 6.36 -21.33
C SER A 310 -9.31 7.15 -20.35
N SER A 311 -9.90 7.99 -19.49
CA SER A 311 -9.15 8.70 -18.45
C SER A 311 -8.45 7.75 -17.48
N ARG A 312 -9.06 6.58 -17.20
CA ARG A 312 -8.43 5.54 -16.37
C ARG A 312 -7.24 4.91 -17.09
N VAL A 313 -7.34 4.63 -18.39
CA VAL A 313 -6.21 4.12 -19.18
C VAL A 313 -5.05 5.12 -19.16
N ASN A 314 -5.34 6.40 -19.36
CA ASN A 314 -4.34 7.47 -19.25
C ASN A 314 -3.68 7.53 -17.87
N TYR A 315 -4.44 7.32 -16.78
CA TYR A 315 -3.85 7.21 -15.44
C TYR A 315 -2.85 6.05 -15.35
N TYR A 316 -3.17 4.85 -15.85
CA TYR A 316 -2.25 3.71 -15.85
C TYR A 316 -0.98 3.98 -16.69
N ILE A 317 -1.11 4.72 -17.80
CA ILE A 317 0.05 5.18 -18.58
C ILE A 317 0.90 6.15 -17.75
N ALA A 318 0.28 7.15 -17.09
CA ALA A 318 0.99 8.09 -16.24
C ALA A 318 1.67 7.40 -15.05
N GLU A 319 1.01 6.42 -14.44
CA GLU A 319 1.56 5.60 -13.35
C GLU A 319 2.77 4.79 -13.83
N PHE A 320 2.71 4.18 -15.02
CA PHE A 320 3.83 3.50 -15.63
C PHE A 320 5.06 4.42 -15.75
N PHE A 321 4.89 5.64 -16.29
CA PHE A 321 5.96 6.63 -16.36
C PHE A 321 6.46 7.02 -14.96
N SER A 322 5.56 7.26 -13.99
CA SER A 322 5.93 7.60 -12.62
C SER A 322 6.74 6.50 -11.91
N ILE A 323 6.44 5.23 -12.16
CA ILE A 323 7.21 4.08 -11.64
C ILE A 323 8.56 4.00 -12.35
N ARG A 324 8.57 4.18 -13.67
CA ARG A 324 9.80 4.12 -14.47
C ARG A 324 10.78 5.25 -14.12
N ALA A 325 10.26 6.44 -13.79
CA ALA A 325 11.02 7.58 -13.29
C ALA A 325 11.89 7.22 -12.07
N MET A 326 11.43 6.32 -11.18
CA MET A 326 12.21 5.91 -10.00
C MET A 326 13.53 5.22 -10.34
N LYS A 327 13.74 4.81 -11.60
CA LYS A 327 14.99 4.23 -12.08
C LYS A 327 16.01 5.29 -12.53
N TYR A 328 15.62 6.56 -12.64
CA TYR A 328 16.53 7.64 -13.01
C TYR A 328 17.70 7.70 -12.02
N SER A 329 18.91 7.70 -12.58
CA SER A 329 20.16 7.74 -11.82
C SER A 329 21.06 8.81 -12.45
N PRO A 330 21.06 10.05 -11.92
CA PRO A 330 21.76 11.19 -12.54
C PRO A 330 23.27 10.97 -12.75
N ASN A 331 23.89 10.10 -11.94
CA ASN A 331 25.31 9.76 -12.04
C ASN A 331 25.62 8.69 -13.11
N ILE A 332 24.61 8.09 -13.74
CA ILE A 332 24.74 6.98 -14.69
C ILE A 332 24.31 7.41 -16.09
N SER A 333 23.07 7.89 -16.25
CA SER A 333 22.52 8.34 -17.53
C SER A 333 21.30 9.25 -17.33
N ASP A 334 20.93 9.97 -18.39
CA ASP A 334 19.68 10.74 -18.47
C ASP A 334 18.43 9.87 -18.72
N ASP A 335 18.58 8.54 -18.72
CA ASP A 335 17.43 7.65 -18.89
C ASP A 335 16.41 7.88 -17.78
N HIS A 336 15.14 7.99 -18.17
CA HIS A 336 14.02 8.21 -17.26
C HIS A 336 14.01 9.56 -16.52
N LYS A 337 14.94 10.48 -16.82
CA LYS A 337 14.96 11.84 -16.25
C LYS A 337 13.60 12.55 -16.42
N TRP A 338 13.01 12.47 -17.61
CA TRP A 338 11.77 13.18 -17.94
C TRP A 338 10.49 12.41 -17.63
N ASP A 339 10.57 11.19 -17.08
CA ASP A 339 9.38 10.34 -16.96
C ASP A 339 8.36 10.87 -15.94
N TYR A 340 8.79 11.50 -14.83
CA TYR A 340 7.85 12.19 -13.93
C TYR A 340 7.16 13.36 -14.63
N ARG A 341 7.89 14.07 -15.52
CA ARG A 341 7.32 15.16 -16.31
C ARG A 341 6.26 14.64 -17.28
N SER A 342 6.55 13.55 -17.99
CA SER A 342 5.59 12.88 -18.88
C SER A 342 4.33 12.44 -18.11
N ALA A 343 4.49 11.79 -16.96
CA ALA A 343 3.37 11.42 -16.09
C ALA A 343 2.51 12.64 -15.70
N PHE A 344 3.17 13.72 -15.27
CA PHE A 344 2.49 14.96 -14.88
C PHE A 344 1.69 15.59 -16.02
N GLU A 345 2.22 15.59 -17.24
CA GLU A 345 1.57 16.15 -18.43
C GLU A 345 0.38 15.31 -18.89
N ILE A 346 0.50 13.98 -18.89
CA ILE A 346 -0.62 13.07 -19.15
C ILE A 346 -1.75 13.35 -18.17
N CYS A 347 -1.45 13.39 -16.86
CA CYS A 347 -2.43 13.73 -15.84
C CYS A 347 -3.07 15.11 -16.05
N SER A 348 -2.29 16.12 -16.44
CA SER A 348 -2.79 17.47 -16.71
C SER A 348 -3.81 17.48 -17.84
N ASN A 349 -3.52 16.75 -18.92
CA ASN A 349 -4.38 16.63 -20.07
C ASN A 349 -5.69 15.92 -19.72
N VAL A 350 -5.63 14.84 -18.93
CA VAL A 350 -6.81 14.12 -18.44
C VAL A 350 -7.69 15.01 -17.57
N ILE A 351 -7.12 15.71 -16.59
CA ILE A 351 -7.87 16.58 -15.68
C ILE A 351 -8.58 17.70 -16.45
N LYS A 352 -7.93 18.24 -17.50
CA LYS A 352 -8.53 19.27 -18.36
C LYS A 352 -9.67 18.70 -19.22
N LYS A 353 -9.47 17.51 -19.81
CA LYS A 353 -10.41 16.91 -20.77
C LYS A 353 -11.61 16.24 -20.09
N PHE A 354 -11.39 15.56 -18.98
CA PHE A 354 -12.38 14.75 -18.26
C PHE A 354 -12.40 15.06 -16.75
N PRO A 355 -12.66 16.32 -16.32
CA PRO A 355 -12.44 16.77 -14.95
C PRO A 355 -13.21 16.01 -13.87
N LYS A 356 -14.35 15.39 -14.21
CA LYS A 356 -15.21 14.65 -13.26
C LYS A 356 -15.01 13.14 -13.30
N SER A 357 -14.11 12.64 -14.15
CA SER A 357 -13.87 11.21 -14.29
C SER A 357 -13.02 10.65 -13.16
N ASP A 358 -13.15 9.35 -12.92
CA ASP A 358 -12.36 8.63 -11.91
C ASP A 358 -10.87 8.74 -12.22
N GLY A 359 -10.49 8.56 -13.50
CA GLY A 359 -9.10 8.73 -13.92
C GLY A 359 -8.56 10.16 -13.70
N ALA A 360 -9.40 11.19 -13.75
CA ALA A 360 -8.97 12.55 -13.38
C ALA A 360 -8.75 12.69 -11.87
N GLN A 361 -9.53 12.00 -11.04
CA GLN A 361 -9.30 11.96 -9.60
C GLN A 361 -7.98 11.25 -9.27
N ASP A 362 -7.71 10.11 -9.89
CA ASP A 362 -6.45 9.38 -9.74
C ASP A 362 -5.27 10.23 -10.23
N CYS A 363 -5.43 10.91 -11.37
CA CYS A 363 -4.44 11.86 -11.90
C CYS A 363 -4.14 13.02 -10.94
N ARG A 364 -5.14 13.57 -10.22
CA ARG A 364 -4.90 14.62 -9.21
C ARG A 364 -4.04 14.10 -8.07
N SER A 365 -4.34 12.89 -7.59
CA SER A 365 -3.56 12.23 -6.53
C SER A 365 -2.11 12.00 -6.98
N LEU A 366 -1.91 11.51 -8.22
CA LEU A 366 -0.57 11.29 -8.78
C LEU A 366 0.18 12.61 -8.95
N GLN A 367 -0.46 13.67 -9.46
CA GLN A 367 0.15 14.99 -9.57
C GLN A 367 0.57 15.56 -8.22
N GLN A 368 -0.23 15.35 -7.17
CA GLN A 368 0.12 15.77 -5.81
C GLN A 368 1.34 15.02 -5.29
N SER A 369 1.44 13.72 -5.57
CA SER A 369 2.63 12.91 -5.25
C SER A 369 3.88 13.40 -6.00
N ILE A 370 3.78 13.61 -7.31
CA ILE A 370 4.91 14.10 -8.15
C ILE A 370 5.37 15.49 -7.72
N LYS A 371 4.43 16.38 -7.36
CA LYS A 371 4.71 17.75 -6.89
C LYS A 371 5.04 17.86 -5.41
N SER A 372 5.06 16.75 -4.67
CA SER A 372 5.32 16.79 -3.24
C SER A 372 6.70 17.43 -2.97
N LYS A 373 6.73 18.41 -2.07
CA LYS A 373 7.99 19.00 -1.62
C LYS A 373 8.68 18.00 -0.71
N TYR A 374 9.98 17.84 -0.89
CA TYR A 374 10.81 17.01 -0.02
C TYR A 374 12.16 17.69 0.18
N PHE A 375 12.66 17.68 1.41
CA PHE A 375 14.09 17.88 1.62
C PHE A 375 14.62 17.13 2.82
N SER A 376 15.89 16.73 2.73
CA SER A 376 16.72 16.31 3.86
C SER A 376 17.98 17.16 3.88
N PHE A 377 18.55 17.32 5.07
CA PHE A 377 19.75 18.12 5.24
C PHE A 377 20.65 17.50 6.30
N GLU A 378 21.92 17.33 5.97
CA GLU A 378 22.92 16.68 6.81
C GLU A 378 24.15 17.57 6.95
N ILE A 379 24.63 17.73 8.19
CA ILE A 379 25.89 18.39 8.53
C ILE A 379 26.63 17.55 9.56
N GLU A 380 27.94 17.77 9.65
CA GLU A 380 28.73 17.30 10.78
C GLU A 380 28.21 17.91 12.10
N GLY A 381 28.03 17.08 13.12
CA GLY A 381 27.56 17.53 14.43
C GLY A 381 28.58 18.38 15.19
N PHE A 382 29.86 18.22 14.85
CA PHE A 382 30.98 18.95 15.46
C PHE A 382 31.93 19.52 14.40
N ASN A 383 32.05 20.84 14.34
CA ASN A 383 32.80 21.57 13.32
C ASN A 383 33.96 22.37 13.92
N VAL A 384 34.93 22.77 13.09
CA VAL A 384 36.06 23.60 13.53
C VAL A 384 35.62 25.06 13.69
N PRO A 385 35.82 25.68 14.87
CA PRO A 385 35.56 27.10 15.10
C PRO A 385 36.20 28.02 14.05
N GLY A 386 35.46 29.04 13.62
CA GLY A 386 35.94 30.07 12.70
C GLY A 386 36.14 29.62 11.26
N LYS A 387 35.94 28.34 10.93
CA LYS A 387 36.12 27.81 9.57
C LYS A 387 34.78 27.58 8.86
N PRO A 388 34.75 27.69 7.52
CA PRO A 388 33.58 27.32 6.75
C PRO A 388 33.42 25.81 6.75
N PHE A 389 32.17 25.35 6.79
CA PHE A 389 31.79 23.95 6.60
C PHE A 389 30.55 23.89 5.70
N TYR A 390 30.28 22.72 5.15
CA TYR A 390 29.17 22.48 4.25
C TYR A 390 28.19 21.48 4.85
N GLY A 391 26.95 21.54 4.39
CA GLY A 391 26.00 20.45 4.59
C GLY A 391 25.39 20.01 3.28
N LEU A 392 25.05 18.72 3.21
CA LEU A 392 24.42 18.10 2.07
C LEU A 392 22.91 18.35 2.12
N LEU A 393 22.38 19.08 1.15
CA LEU A 393 20.94 19.25 0.94
C LEU A 393 20.48 18.27 -0.14
N ASN A 394 19.52 17.41 0.18
CA ASN A 394 18.68 16.75 -0.82
C ASN A 394 17.35 17.49 -0.90
N TYR A 395 16.87 17.82 -2.08
CA TYR A 395 15.67 18.64 -2.25
C TYR A 395 14.85 18.27 -3.49
N ARG A 396 13.56 18.58 -3.45
CA ARG A 396 12.60 18.34 -4.53
C ARG A 396 11.48 19.38 -4.49
N ASN A 397 11.15 19.95 -5.65
CA ASN A 397 9.97 20.81 -5.88
C ASN A 397 9.94 22.14 -5.10
N PHE A 398 11.10 22.74 -4.82
CA PHE A 398 11.22 24.13 -4.36
C PHE A 398 12.58 24.71 -4.75
N ASN A 399 12.66 26.04 -4.82
CA ASN A 399 13.77 26.74 -5.48
C ASN A 399 14.54 27.65 -4.51
N ASP A 400 14.13 27.76 -3.26
CA ASP A 400 14.82 28.56 -2.26
C ASP A 400 14.86 27.81 -0.94
N ILE A 401 16.00 27.92 -0.24
CA ILE A 401 16.16 27.43 1.13
C ILE A 401 16.66 28.57 2.01
N TYR A 402 16.01 28.74 3.15
CA TYR A 402 16.29 29.77 4.14
C TYR A 402 16.84 29.13 5.41
N GLY A 403 17.89 29.71 5.97
CA GLY A 403 18.52 29.27 7.20
C GLY A 403 18.57 30.35 8.26
N LYS A 404 18.29 29.98 9.51
CA LYS A 404 18.54 30.78 10.71
C LYS A 404 19.39 29.97 11.69
N ILE A 405 20.39 30.60 12.27
CA ILE A 405 21.28 29.99 13.27
C ILE A 405 21.16 30.77 14.57
N PHE A 406 21.07 30.06 15.68
CA PHE A 406 20.95 30.59 17.03
C PHE A 406 21.98 29.94 17.94
N THR A 407 22.49 30.70 18.90
CA THR A 407 23.03 30.09 20.13
C THR A 407 21.87 29.57 20.97
N TYR A 408 22.10 28.52 21.75
CA TYR A 408 21.12 28.07 22.74
C TYR A 408 21.77 27.84 24.10
N THR A 409 20.96 27.97 25.14
CA THR A 409 21.33 27.66 26.53
C THR A 409 20.53 26.46 27.05
N GLU A 410 20.94 25.91 28.19
CA GLU A 410 20.13 24.91 28.90
C GLU A 410 18.77 25.48 29.34
N GLU A 411 18.70 26.79 29.64
CA GLU A 411 17.45 27.47 29.95
C GLU A 411 16.49 27.46 28.76
N ASP A 412 16.98 27.71 27.54
CA ASP A 412 16.18 27.61 26.32
C ASP A 412 15.57 26.21 26.15
N LEU A 413 16.38 25.17 26.34
CA LEU A 413 15.92 23.78 26.22
C LEU A 413 14.92 23.42 27.33
N ASN A 414 15.14 23.91 28.55
CA ASN A 414 14.22 23.72 29.67
C ASN A 414 12.88 24.44 29.44
N ASN A 415 12.90 25.66 28.88
CA ASN A 415 11.69 26.36 28.50
C ASN A 415 10.87 25.56 27.48
N VAL A 416 11.51 25.01 26.45
CA VAL A 416 10.83 24.17 25.45
C VAL A 416 10.32 22.85 26.07
N ARG A 417 11.10 22.22 26.96
CA ARG A 417 10.66 21.02 27.69
C ARG A 417 9.44 21.31 28.58
N ASN A 418 9.41 22.45 29.27
CA ASN A 418 8.27 22.85 30.08
C ASN A 418 7.01 23.06 29.22
N LEU A 419 7.13 23.73 28.07
CA LEU A 419 6.03 23.87 27.10
C LEU A 419 5.50 22.52 26.62
N TYR A 420 6.40 21.56 26.36
CA TYR A 420 6.03 20.21 25.97
C TYR A 420 5.28 19.48 27.09
N GLU A 421 5.77 19.52 28.32
CA GLU A 421 5.10 18.92 29.49
C GLU A 421 3.73 19.54 29.75
N GLU A 422 3.61 20.87 29.63
CA GLU A 422 2.33 21.58 29.75
C GLU A 422 1.33 21.16 28.68
N SER A 423 1.77 21.00 27.42
CA SER A 423 0.90 20.54 26.33
C SER A 423 0.34 19.14 26.61
N ARG A 424 1.13 18.25 27.23
CA ARG A 424 0.67 16.90 27.64
C ARG A 424 -0.35 16.98 28.77
N LYS A 425 -0.13 17.85 29.77
CA LYS A 425 -1.10 18.08 30.86
C LYS A 425 -2.43 18.60 30.33
N LYS A 426 -2.39 19.45 29.29
CA LYS A 426 -3.58 19.98 28.59
C LYS A 426 -4.18 19.02 27.55
N LYS A 427 -3.59 17.84 27.33
CA LYS A 427 -3.98 16.88 26.28
C LYS A 427 -3.93 17.45 24.86
N GLU A 428 -3.06 18.44 24.62
CA GLU A 428 -2.78 19.01 23.28
C GLU A 428 -1.75 18.16 22.51
N TYR A 429 -0.85 17.48 23.22
CA TYR A 429 0.19 16.59 22.66
C TYR A 429 1.01 17.22 21.52
N LYS A 430 1.48 18.46 21.72
CA LYS A 430 2.31 19.16 20.74
C LYS A 430 3.61 18.42 20.50
N ASP A 431 4.07 18.42 19.25
CA ASP A 431 5.34 17.81 18.88
C ASP A 431 6.53 18.64 19.42
N TYR A 432 7.56 17.96 19.95
CA TYR A 432 8.70 18.63 20.57
C TYR A 432 9.55 19.40 19.55
N ILE A 433 9.67 18.88 18.33
CA ILE A 433 10.39 19.51 17.23
C ILE A 433 9.65 20.78 16.78
N GLU A 434 8.32 20.72 16.68
CA GLU A 434 7.48 21.89 16.41
C GLU A 434 7.66 23.01 17.45
N LEU A 435 7.77 22.64 18.74
CA LEU A 435 8.01 23.60 19.82
C LEU A 435 9.40 24.23 19.74
N LEU A 436 10.45 23.46 19.43
CA LEU A 436 11.80 24.01 19.19
C LEU A 436 11.77 25.04 18.07
N ILE A 437 11.18 24.69 16.93
CA ILE A 437 11.07 25.59 15.76
C ILE A 437 10.33 26.87 16.16
N THR A 438 9.17 26.74 16.78
CA THR A 438 8.34 27.88 17.18
C THR A 438 9.02 28.78 18.21
N TYR A 439 9.77 28.18 19.14
CA TYR A 439 10.51 28.91 20.17
C TYR A 439 11.66 29.72 19.55
N PHE A 440 12.55 29.06 18.79
CA PHE A 440 13.71 29.73 18.19
C PHE A 440 13.33 30.69 17.07
N ASN A 441 12.28 30.43 16.30
CA ASN A 441 11.84 31.34 15.23
C ASN A 441 11.35 32.71 15.75
N LYS A 442 11.02 32.82 17.05
CA LYS A 442 10.67 34.09 17.72
C LYS A 442 11.88 34.87 18.24
N LYS A 443 13.06 34.26 18.30
CA LYS A 443 14.29 34.89 18.78
C LYS A 443 14.99 35.61 17.63
N GLU A 444 15.86 36.56 17.97
CA GLU A 444 16.78 37.13 16.99
C GLU A 444 17.84 36.09 16.59
N ALA A 445 18.01 35.89 15.29
CA ALA A 445 18.97 34.93 14.77
C ALA A 445 20.40 35.51 14.81
N LEU A 446 21.36 34.72 15.27
CA LEU A 446 22.79 35.08 15.26
C LEU A 446 23.29 35.29 13.82
N LYS A 447 22.89 34.39 12.92
CA LYS A 447 23.13 34.48 11.48
C LYS A 447 21.90 34.01 10.74
N SER A 448 21.66 34.59 9.58
CA SER A 448 20.67 34.11 8.62
C SER A 448 21.29 34.04 7.24
N PHE A 449 20.82 33.11 6.42
CA PHE A 449 21.29 32.94 5.05
C PHE A 449 20.15 32.43 4.15
N GLN A 450 20.32 32.59 2.85
CA GLN A 450 19.40 32.11 1.83
C GLN A 450 20.21 31.62 0.64
N TYR A 451 19.76 30.54 0.01
CA TYR A 451 20.27 30.07 -1.25
C TYR A 451 19.13 29.79 -2.22
N SER A 452 19.31 30.19 -3.48
CA SER A 452 18.46 29.76 -4.57
C SER A 452 19.01 28.46 -5.16
N LEU A 453 18.12 27.52 -5.43
CA LEU A 453 18.42 26.16 -5.84
C LEU A 453 18.08 25.96 -7.32
N PRO A 454 18.91 25.22 -8.08
CA PRO A 454 18.59 24.81 -9.44
C PRO A 454 17.28 24.02 -9.52
N ASP A 455 16.55 24.17 -10.61
CA ASP A 455 15.29 23.45 -10.87
C ASP A 455 15.20 23.06 -12.34
N ASP A 456 15.53 21.79 -12.59
CA ASP A 456 15.53 21.15 -13.91
C ASP A 456 14.10 20.92 -14.45
N LYS A 457 13.06 21.16 -13.65
CA LYS A 457 11.64 20.91 -13.98
C LYS A 457 11.32 19.43 -14.28
N ASP A 458 12.20 18.52 -13.86
CA ASP A 458 12.08 17.07 -14.02
C ASP A 458 11.28 16.40 -12.89
N PHE A 459 10.97 17.16 -11.83
CA PHE A 459 10.33 16.68 -10.60
C PHE A 459 11.12 15.60 -9.86
N HIS A 460 12.41 15.40 -10.14
CA HIS A 460 13.27 14.51 -9.38
C HIS A 460 13.83 15.18 -8.13
N SER A 461 14.30 14.36 -7.20
CA SER A 461 15.12 14.84 -6.10
C SER A 461 16.53 15.14 -6.61
N HIS A 462 17.08 16.28 -6.22
CA HIS A 462 18.43 16.72 -6.53
C HIS A 462 19.21 16.93 -5.24
N SER A 463 20.54 16.92 -5.32
CA SER A 463 21.42 17.16 -4.18
C SER A 463 22.43 18.25 -4.46
N THR A 464 22.72 19.08 -3.45
CA THR A 464 23.77 20.11 -3.52
C THR A 464 24.37 20.37 -2.15
N ASP A 465 25.62 20.82 -2.12
CA ASP A 465 26.25 21.32 -0.91
C ASP A 465 25.78 22.75 -0.60
N ILE A 466 25.51 23.03 0.68
CA ILE A 466 25.19 24.35 1.21
C ILE A 466 26.30 24.79 2.15
N LYS A 467 26.91 25.94 1.85
CA LYS A 467 27.91 26.55 2.72
C LYS A 467 27.26 27.17 3.96
N PHE A 468 27.70 26.78 5.15
CA PHE A 468 27.28 27.40 6.39
C PHE A 468 28.13 28.66 6.71
N PRO A 469 27.53 29.69 7.35
CA PRO A 469 28.29 30.83 7.86
C PRO A 469 29.37 30.37 8.83
N THR A 470 30.53 31.03 8.80
CA THR A 470 31.59 30.84 9.79
C THR A 470 31.11 31.30 11.17
N LEU A 471 31.28 30.47 12.19
CA LEU A 471 30.83 30.73 13.55
C LEU A 471 31.98 30.45 14.54
N PRO A 472 32.08 31.22 15.64
CA PRO A 472 33.07 30.97 16.68
C PRO A 472 32.81 29.63 17.41
N GLU A 473 33.62 29.32 18.41
CA GLU A 473 33.35 28.19 19.30
C GLU A 473 32.02 28.39 20.04
N GLY A 474 31.21 27.34 20.10
CA GLY A 474 29.90 27.41 20.73
C GLY A 474 28.95 26.29 20.33
N LYS A 475 27.83 26.23 21.05
CA LYS A 475 26.71 25.32 20.78
C LYS A 475 25.62 26.07 20.02
N TYR A 476 25.16 25.49 18.93
CA TYR A 476 24.23 26.11 18.01
C TYR A 476 23.04 25.21 17.70
N ILE A 477 21.94 25.87 17.37
CA ILE A 477 20.77 25.24 16.76
C ILE A 477 20.48 26.00 15.47
N TYR A 478 20.16 25.29 14.39
CA TYR A 478 19.73 25.91 13.15
C TYR A 478 18.30 25.53 12.80
N LEU A 479 17.62 26.42 12.08
CA LEU A 479 16.36 26.17 11.40
C LEU A 479 16.61 26.26 9.90
N LEU A 480 16.09 25.32 9.12
CA LEU A 480 16.07 25.35 7.66
C LEU A 480 14.64 25.19 7.14
N SER A 481 14.24 26.02 6.18
CA SER A 481 12.91 25.96 5.58
C SER A 481 12.91 26.41 4.12
N PRO A 482 12.04 25.84 3.26
CA PRO A 482 11.73 26.39 1.95
C PRO A 482 10.93 27.71 1.98
N SER A 483 10.48 28.17 3.15
CA SER A 483 9.75 29.43 3.34
C SER A 483 10.54 30.37 4.24
N LYS A 484 10.59 31.65 3.85
CA LYS A 484 11.26 32.72 4.61
C LYS A 484 10.63 32.95 5.99
N GLU A 485 9.34 32.65 6.11
CA GLU A 485 8.54 32.81 7.32
C GLU A 485 8.69 31.64 8.30
N PHE A 486 9.26 30.51 7.85
CA PHE A 486 9.38 29.27 8.63
C PHE A 486 8.01 28.83 9.18
N THR A 487 7.01 28.72 8.29
CA THR A 487 5.68 28.21 8.62
C THR A 487 5.51 26.76 8.20
N PHE A 488 4.75 25.98 8.98
CA PHE A 488 4.43 24.58 8.65
C PHE A 488 3.38 24.44 7.55
N GLU A 489 2.69 25.52 7.18
CA GLU A 489 1.69 25.48 6.13
C GLU A 489 2.35 25.19 4.78
N LYS A 490 2.16 23.96 4.27
CA LYS A 490 2.71 23.45 2.99
C LYS A 490 4.24 23.38 2.94
N ASN A 491 4.93 23.49 4.07
CA ASN A 491 6.39 23.39 4.14
C ASN A 491 6.82 22.50 5.29
N ALA A 492 7.92 21.78 5.09
CA ALA A 492 8.66 21.19 6.19
C ALA A 492 9.69 22.20 6.72
N ILE A 493 10.01 22.09 7.99
CA ILE A 493 11.08 22.86 8.63
C ILE A 493 11.98 21.85 9.32
N LYS A 494 13.29 21.95 9.07
CA LYS A 494 14.29 21.15 9.76
C LYS A 494 14.90 21.98 10.89
N VAL A 495 15.11 21.32 12.03
CA VAL A 495 15.85 21.84 13.16
C VAL A 495 16.82 20.77 13.63
N ASN A 496 18.05 21.16 13.91
CA ASN A 496 19.07 20.28 14.49
C ASN A 496 20.08 21.13 15.27
N PHE A 497 20.79 20.44 16.15
CA PHE A 497 21.89 20.99 16.94
C PHE A 497 23.22 20.67 16.28
N PHE A 498 24.18 21.57 16.45
CA PHE A 498 25.58 21.34 16.11
C PHE A 498 26.47 22.16 17.03
N GLN A 499 27.74 21.80 17.09
CA GLN A 499 28.71 22.50 17.91
C GLN A 499 29.94 22.86 17.08
N ASN A 500 30.45 24.06 17.27
CA ASN A 500 31.79 24.39 16.81
C ASN A 500 32.72 24.24 18.00
N THR A 501 33.70 23.35 17.90
CA THR A 501 34.69 23.13 18.95
C THR A 501 35.99 22.58 18.38
N ASN A 502 37.10 23.04 18.95
CA ASN A 502 38.42 22.49 18.65
C ASN A 502 38.67 21.17 19.36
N ILE A 503 37.71 20.62 20.12
CA ILE A 503 37.86 19.37 20.84
C ILE A 503 37.25 18.22 20.02
N SER A 504 38.01 17.14 19.92
CA SER A 504 37.57 15.83 19.44
C SER A 504 37.92 14.78 20.48
N PHE A 505 37.26 13.63 20.44
CA PHE A 505 37.58 12.54 21.34
C PHE A 505 37.41 11.19 20.67
N VAL A 506 38.17 10.21 21.15
CA VAL A 506 37.91 8.79 20.93
C VAL A 506 37.61 8.13 22.27
N GLN A 507 36.69 7.17 22.26
CA GLN A 507 36.26 6.43 23.45
C GLN A 507 36.52 4.95 23.25
N ARG A 508 36.99 4.28 24.30
CA ARG A 508 37.04 2.82 24.37
C ARG A 508 36.54 2.31 25.71
N GLU A 509 35.79 1.23 25.66
CA GLU A 509 35.28 0.55 26.86
C GLU A 509 36.30 -0.48 27.37
N LEU A 510 36.65 -0.37 28.65
CA LEU A 510 37.48 -1.34 29.36
C LEU A 510 36.65 -2.04 30.46
N ASN A 511 37.18 -3.12 31.04
CA ASN A 511 36.47 -3.94 32.02
C ASN A 511 35.96 -3.14 33.24
N LYS A 512 36.71 -2.12 33.68
CA LYS A 512 36.39 -1.33 34.88
C LYS A 512 36.12 0.15 34.61
N PHE A 513 36.45 0.66 33.42
CA PHE A 513 36.38 2.09 33.10
C PHE A 513 36.04 2.29 31.62
N SER A 514 35.40 3.40 31.29
CA SER A 514 35.36 3.95 29.94
C SER A 514 36.49 4.96 29.82
N GLN A 515 37.43 4.72 28.90
CA GLN A 515 38.57 5.61 28.69
C GLN A 515 38.31 6.51 27.49
N PHE A 516 38.64 7.78 27.66
CA PHE A 516 38.53 8.81 26.64
C PHE A 516 39.91 9.38 26.34
N ILE A 517 40.15 9.76 25.10
CA ILE A 517 41.35 10.49 24.67
C ILE A 517 40.88 11.77 23.98
N LEU A 518 41.16 12.92 24.59
CA LEU A 518 40.85 14.23 24.05
C LEU A 518 41.98 14.73 23.16
N MET A 519 41.61 15.23 21.99
CA MET A 519 42.55 15.73 20.99
C MET A 519 42.02 17.01 20.37
N ASN A 520 42.93 17.87 19.94
CA ASN A 520 42.59 18.98 19.06
C ASN A 520 42.01 18.41 17.76
N ARG A 521 40.80 18.82 17.39
CA ARG A 521 40.02 18.32 16.26
C ARG A 521 40.74 18.51 14.92
N GLU A 522 41.55 19.54 14.79
CA GLU A 522 42.25 19.85 13.56
C GLU A 522 43.63 19.19 13.49
N SER A 523 44.44 19.35 14.53
CA SER A 523 45.83 18.86 14.52
C SER A 523 45.97 17.40 14.95
N GLY A 524 44.97 16.84 15.64
CA GLY A 524 45.05 15.51 16.26
C GLY A 524 45.95 15.44 17.49
N ILE A 525 46.53 16.57 17.94
CA ILE A 525 47.42 16.62 19.10
C ILE A 525 46.59 16.42 20.38
N PRO A 526 47.00 15.53 21.31
CA PRO A 526 46.31 15.35 22.58
C PRO A 526 46.22 16.65 23.41
N ILE A 527 45.11 16.83 24.12
CA ILE A 527 44.88 18.00 24.97
C ILE A 527 45.21 17.63 26.42
N GLU A 528 46.37 18.05 26.91
CA GLU A 528 46.80 17.88 28.30
C GLU A 528 46.12 18.89 29.24
N GLY A 529 45.82 18.48 30.47
CA GLY A 529 45.39 19.36 31.55
C GLY A 529 43.94 19.89 31.49
N ALA A 530 43.15 19.47 30.49
CA ALA A 530 41.75 19.89 30.32
C ALA A 530 40.89 19.49 31.52
N ASP A 531 40.08 20.41 32.02
CA ASP A 531 39.12 20.15 33.09
C ASP A 531 37.89 19.42 32.52
N VAL A 532 37.59 18.25 33.08
CA VAL A 532 36.48 17.40 32.65
C VAL A 532 35.49 17.24 33.80
N ASP A 533 34.32 17.87 33.66
CA ASP A 533 33.19 17.72 34.56
C ASP A 533 32.28 16.58 34.04
N VAL A 534 32.19 15.48 34.78
CA VAL A 534 31.35 14.32 34.41
C VAL A 534 30.04 14.37 35.15
N ILE A 535 28.92 14.40 34.41
CA ILE A 535 27.57 14.44 34.95
C ILE A 535 26.84 13.17 34.53
N ALA A 536 26.35 12.38 35.47
CA ALA A 536 25.49 11.24 35.19
C ALA A 536 24.02 11.60 35.34
N GLN A 537 23.20 11.12 34.41
CA GLN A 537 21.76 11.15 34.55
C GLN A 537 21.28 9.85 35.20
N ILE A 538 20.82 9.94 36.44
CA ILE A 538 20.43 8.79 37.28
C ILE A 538 18.93 8.79 37.50
N TYR A 539 18.28 7.65 37.27
CA TYR A 539 16.86 7.49 37.51
C TYR A 539 16.59 7.27 39.00
N HIS A 540 15.83 8.18 39.62
CA HIS A 540 15.39 8.02 41.01
C HIS A 540 13.99 7.41 41.05
N SER A 541 13.94 6.10 41.31
CA SER A 541 12.72 5.29 41.36
C SER A 541 11.62 5.87 42.27
N LYS A 542 11.99 6.42 43.43
CA LYS A 542 11.04 7.06 44.37
C LYS A 542 10.32 8.28 43.81
N SER A 543 10.96 9.04 42.90
CA SER A 543 10.38 10.25 42.30
C SER A 543 9.90 10.04 40.87
N GLY A 544 10.17 8.87 40.26
CA GLY A 544 9.88 8.62 38.85
C GLY A 544 10.58 9.58 37.88
N LYS A 545 11.71 10.17 38.29
CA LYS A 545 12.41 11.24 37.57
C LYS A 545 13.90 10.96 37.49
N TYR A 546 14.50 11.37 36.38
CA TYR A 546 15.95 11.44 36.23
C TYR A 546 16.49 12.69 36.93
N LYS A 547 17.63 12.56 37.61
CA LYS A 547 18.42 13.69 38.14
C LYS A 547 19.84 13.63 37.62
N ASN A 548 20.41 14.81 37.44
CA ASN A 548 21.82 14.96 37.07
C ASN A 548 22.65 14.98 38.36
N GLU A 549 23.55 14.01 38.51
CA GLU A 549 24.52 13.95 39.61
C GLU A 549 25.93 14.18 39.06
N ASN A 550 26.71 15.03 39.73
CA ASN A 550 28.11 15.25 39.35
C ASN A 550 28.94 14.08 39.89
N LEU A 551 29.59 13.34 38.99
CA LEU A 551 30.42 12.18 39.31
C LEU A 551 31.86 12.54 39.66
N GLY A 552 32.27 13.79 39.45
CA GLY A 552 33.58 14.29 39.77
C GLY A 552 34.17 15.19 38.70
N LYS A 553 35.25 15.86 39.08
CA LYS A 553 36.13 16.63 38.19
C LYS A 553 37.37 15.82 37.91
N LEU A 554 37.69 15.62 36.65
CA LEU A 554 38.89 14.95 36.18
C LEU A 554 39.76 15.93 35.40
N LYS A 555 41.03 15.59 35.22
CA LYS A 555 41.93 16.28 34.30
C LYS A 555 42.50 15.27 33.31
N THR A 556 42.77 15.72 32.09
CA THR A 556 43.47 14.89 31.11
C THR A 556 44.97 14.80 31.43
N ASP A 557 45.55 13.62 31.21
CA ASP A 557 47.00 13.40 31.27
C ASP A 557 47.73 13.96 30.04
N ALA A 558 49.06 13.79 29.98
CA ALA A 558 49.92 14.27 28.88
C ALA A 558 49.55 13.67 27.51
N GLU A 559 48.90 12.51 27.50
CA GLU A 559 48.36 11.88 26.29
C GLU A 559 46.88 12.20 26.07
N GLY A 560 46.32 13.20 26.76
CA GLY A 560 44.95 13.65 26.63
C GLY A 560 43.92 12.71 27.23
N ARG A 561 44.33 11.75 28.06
CA ARG A 561 43.46 10.66 28.54
C ARG A 561 42.77 11.01 29.84
N PHE A 562 41.54 10.56 29.98
CA PHE A 562 40.84 10.48 31.27
C PHE A 562 39.93 9.24 31.30
N GLU A 563 39.58 8.80 32.51
CA GLU A 563 38.84 7.55 32.72
C GLU A 563 37.61 7.79 33.59
N ILE A 564 36.47 7.26 33.16
CA ILE A 564 35.23 7.24 33.94
C ILE A 564 35.01 5.82 34.45
N PRO A 565 34.88 5.59 35.77
CA PRO A 565 34.54 4.28 36.32
C PRO A 565 33.24 3.72 35.75
N ARG A 566 33.25 2.42 35.42
CA ARG A 566 32.05 1.71 34.98
C ARG A 566 31.19 1.39 36.19
N PHE A 567 29.96 1.89 36.21
CA PHE A 567 29.03 1.63 37.31
C PHE A 567 28.27 0.33 37.05
N SER A 568 28.11 -0.52 38.08
CA SER A 568 27.56 -1.88 37.97
C SER A 568 26.06 -1.95 37.71
N ASP A 569 25.33 -0.85 37.93
CA ASP A 569 23.87 -0.85 37.94
C ASP A 569 23.29 -0.06 36.75
N GLU A 570 22.59 -0.81 35.90
CA GLU A 570 21.71 -0.47 34.78
C GLU A 570 21.60 1.00 34.31
N GLY A 571 21.97 1.25 33.04
CA GLY A 571 21.32 2.25 32.19
C GLY A 571 21.65 3.74 32.42
N ARG A 572 22.84 4.09 32.91
CA ARG A 572 23.24 5.49 33.11
C ARG A 572 23.70 6.14 31.81
N ASN A 573 23.10 7.28 31.45
CA ASN A 573 23.63 8.19 30.42
C ASN A 573 24.57 9.21 31.09
N TYR A 574 25.69 9.51 30.44
CA TYR A 574 26.64 10.52 30.92
C TYR A 574 26.66 11.74 29.99
N PHE A 575 26.70 12.92 30.58
CA PHE A 575 27.01 14.19 29.93
C PHE A 575 28.39 14.61 30.39
N ILE A 576 29.30 14.85 29.45
CA ILE A 576 30.67 15.27 29.73
C ILE A 576 30.80 16.73 29.31
N ASN A 577 31.12 17.60 30.27
CA ASN A 577 31.46 18.99 30.00
C ASN A 577 32.98 19.13 30.10
N ILE A 578 33.59 19.58 29.02
CA ILE A 578 35.04 19.74 28.92
C ILE A 578 35.35 21.24 28.84
N LYS A 579 36.34 21.68 29.62
CA LYS A 579 36.90 23.03 29.56
C LYS A 579 38.39 22.92 29.32
N THR A 580 38.87 23.65 28.32
CA THR A 580 40.29 23.83 28.03
C THR A 580 40.65 25.27 28.36
N GLU A 581 41.90 25.51 28.76
CA GLU A 581 42.41 26.87 29.01
C GLU A 581 42.46 27.74 27.75
#